data_AF-A0A1G1PA77-F1
#
_entry.id   AF-A0A1G1PA77-F1
#
_cell.length_a   1.000
_cell.length_b   1.000
_cell.length_c   1.000
_cell.angle_alpha   90.00
_cell.angle_beta   90.00
_cell.angle_gamma   90.00
#
_symmetry.space_group_name_H-M   'P 1'
#
loop_
_entity.id
_entity.type
_entity.pdbx_description
1 polymer ?
#
loop_
_entity_poly.entity_id
_entity_poly.type
_entity_poly.pdbx_seq_one_letter_code
_entity_poly.pdbx_strand_id
1 'polypeptide(L)'
;MASLRASIGGLLRAFLKTTGVPPLAVSALAWLSRSRCPPASLWRRAAALAGEAFKPSQIQRVRLSLRPHQAMVLALDLQDDLSRAVYLYGTHEPDTTAFLVRRFQDPRLRVMYDIGSHIGYYAVMAAVLLRDRGRVEAFEPVPWIFERLLLNARLNHAANLTAHPCAVGDRPRPALASSRIRFADDQRHAVPSACGGV
;
A
#
# COMPACT_ATOMS: atom_id res chain seq x y z
N MET A 1 -31.52 19.52 38.71
CA MET A 1 -30.62 19.19 37.57
C MET A 1 -31.24 18.13 36.65
N ALA A 2 -32.38 18.44 36.01
CA ALA A 2 -33.06 17.51 35.08
C ALA A 2 -33.67 18.19 33.84
N SER A 3 -33.61 19.52 33.68
CA SER A 3 -34.26 20.22 32.56
C SER A 3 -33.33 20.64 31.41
N LEU A 4 -32.00 20.45 31.51
CA LEU A 4 -31.06 20.92 30.47
C LEU A 4 -30.61 19.83 29.46
N ARG A 5 -31.01 18.57 29.64
CA ARG A 5 -30.68 17.47 28.69
C ARG A 5 -31.72 17.29 27.57
N ALA A 6 -32.93 17.81 27.73
CA ALA A 6 -34.00 17.67 26.74
C ALA A 6 -33.86 18.64 25.55
N SER A 7 -33.16 19.77 25.72
CA SER A 7 -33.09 20.84 24.71
C SER A 7 -32.09 20.55 23.57
N ILE A 8 -30.95 19.92 23.87
CA ILE A 8 -29.92 19.62 22.85
C ILE A 8 -30.41 18.55 21.86
N GLY A 9 -31.13 17.54 22.33
CA GLY A 9 -31.66 16.45 21.49
C GLY A 9 -32.80 16.88 20.56
N GLY A 10 -33.52 17.96 20.89
CA GLY A 10 -34.55 18.57 20.04
C GLY A 10 -33.93 19.44 18.94
N LEU A 11 -32.97 20.29 19.33
CA LEU A 11 -32.23 21.17 18.41
C LEU A 11 -31.41 20.39 17.37
N LEU A 12 -30.77 19.27 17.76
CA LEU A 12 -30.03 18.43 16.82
C LEU A 12 -30.97 17.76 15.80
N ARG A 13 -32.14 17.28 16.23
CA ARG A 13 -33.14 16.68 15.32
C ARG A 13 -33.77 17.71 14.37
N ALA A 14 -33.95 18.95 14.82
CA ALA A 14 -34.40 20.04 13.98
C ALA A 14 -33.33 20.42 12.94
N PHE A 15 -32.06 20.52 13.35
CA PHE A 15 -30.93 20.83 12.47
C PHE A 15 -30.67 19.75 11.41
N LEU A 16 -30.88 18.49 11.74
CA LEU A 16 -30.73 17.37 10.80
C LEU A 16 -31.88 17.26 9.80
N LYS A 17 -33.09 17.77 10.14
CA LYS A 17 -34.21 17.85 9.20
C LYS A 17 -34.08 19.01 8.21
N THR A 18 -33.43 20.12 8.59
CA THR A 18 -33.30 21.32 7.75
C THR A 18 -32.10 21.30 6.79
N THR A 19 -31.10 20.45 7.01
CA THR A 19 -29.85 20.44 6.22
C THR A 19 -29.74 19.28 5.22
N GLY A 20 -30.71 18.36 5.18
CA GLY A 20 -30.70 17.23 4.23
C GLY A 20 -29.59 16.21 4.47
N VAL A 21 -28.88 16.29 5.59
CA VAL A 21 -27.77 15.38 5.90
C VAL A 21 -28.35 14.03 6.35
N PRO A 22 -28.11 12.93 5.60
CA PRO A 22 -28.70 11.64 5.93
C PRO A 22 -28.26 11.17 7.33
N PRO A 23 -29.12 10.47 8.11
CA PRO A 23 -28.81 10.02 9.48
C PRO A 23 -27.50 9.23 9.62
N LEU A 24 -27.09 8.56 8.54
CA LEU A 24 -25.82 7.84 8.45
C LEU A 24 -24.60 8.78 8.46
N ALA A 25 -24.69 9.96 7.86
CA ALA A 25 -23.62 10.95 7.88
C ALA A 25 -23.44 11.57 9.27
N VAL A 26 -24.52 11.74 10.03
CA VAL A 26 -24.48 12.18 11.44
C VAL A 26 -23.83 11.13 12.32
N SER A 27 -24.17 9.87 12.10
CA SER A 27 -23.61 8.73 12.83
C SER A 27 -22.13 8.53 12.50
N ALA A 28 -21.76 8.74 11.23
CA ALA A 28 -20.37 8.74 10.77
C ALA A 28 -19.57 9.90 11.38
N LEU A 29 -20.11 11.12 11.40
CA LEU A 29 -19.48 12.29 12.04
C LEU A 29 -19.39 12.14 13.57
N ALA A 30 -20.38 11.50 14.20
CA ALA A 30 -20.36 11.19 15.63
C ALA A 30 -19.36 10.07 15.98
N TRP A 31 -19.17 9.08 15.09
CA TRP A 31 -18.15 8.04 15.23
C TRP A 31 -16.75 8.59 14.98
N LEU A 32 -16.58 9.44 13.96
CA LEU A 32 -15.33 10.15 13.65
C LEU A 32 -14.95 11.12 14.77
N SER A 33 -15.89 11.84 15.38
CA SER A 33 -15.61 12.75 16.50
C SER A 33 -15.31 12.03 17.82
N ARG A 34 -15.76 10.77 17.98
CA ARG A 34 -15.42 9.91 19.13
C ARG A 34 -14.11 9.14 18.93
N SER A 35 -13.65 9.01 17.69
CA SER A 35 -12.38 8.39 17.35
C SER A 35 -11.29 9.46 17.40
N ARG A 36 -10.51 9.50 18.48
CA ARG A 36 -9.47 10.55 18.70
C ARG A 36 -8.42 10.68 17.58
N CYS A 37 -8.39 9.75 16.62
CA CYS A 37 -7.74 9.87 15.31
C CYS A 37 -8.39 8.84 14.37
N PRO A 38 -9.19 9.25 13.36
CA PRO A 38 -9.60 8.33 12.30
C PRO A 38 -8.36 7.75 11.62
N PRO A 39 -8.31 6.45 11.26
CA PRO A 39 -7.18 5.90 10.51
C PRO A 39 -6.88 6.78 9.29
N ALA A 40 -5.60 7.03 9.02
CA ALA A 40 -5.18 7.99 8.00
C ALA A 40 -5.80 7.71 6.61
N SER A 41 -6.14 6.46 6.31
CA SER A 41 -6.90 6.06 5.11
C SER A 41 -8.28 6.71 4.99
N LEU A 42 -9.01 6.93 6.10
CA LEU A 42 -10.31 7.60 6.07
C LEU A 42 -10.19 9.07 5.65
N TRP A 43 -9.18 9.78 6.15
CA TRP A 43 -8.92 11.15 5.73
C TRP A 43 -8.47 11.22 4.28
N ARG A 44 -7.61 10.30 3.84
CA ARG A 44 -7.19 10.20 2.43
C ARG A 44 -8.39 9.95 1.50
N ARG A 45 -9.33 9.10 1.90
CA ARG A 45 -10.59 8.86 1.16
C ARG A 45 -11.46 10.10 1.14
N ALA A 46 -11.62 10.78 2.28
CA ALA A 46 -12.41 12.00 2.35
C ALA A 46 -11.82 13.10 1.46
N ALA A 47 -10.50 13.30 1.47
CA ALA A 47 -9.81 14.25 0.59
C ALA A 47 -9.98 13.89 -0.90
N ALA A 48 -9.84 12.60 -1.26
CA ALA A 48 -10.06 12.14 -2.63
C ALA A 48 -11.51 12.36 -3.10
N LEU A 49 -12.50 12.13 -2.23
CA LEU A 49 -13.92 12.37 -2.52
C LEU A 49 -14.28 13.86 -2.56
N ALA A 50 -13.59 14.70 -1.77
CA ALA A 50 -13.79 16.14 -1.72
C ALA A 50 -13.23 16.86 -2.95
N GLY A 51 -12.61 16.15 -3.90
CA GLY A 51 -12.07 16.75 -5.11
C GLY A 51 -10.91 17.70 -4.84
N GLU A 52 -10.28 17.63 -3.66
CA GLU A 52 -8.94 18.21 -3.49
C GLU A 52 -8.04 17.48 -4.48
N ALA A 53 -7.81 18.15 -5.61
CA ALA A 53 -7.20 17.59 -6.80
C ALA A 53 -5.87 16.94 -6.40
N PHE A 54 -5.90 15.62 -6.28
CA PHE A 54 -4.74 14.84 -5.97
C PHE A 54 -3.70 15.15 -7.05
N LYS A 55 -2.58 15.74 -6.65
CA LYS A 55 -1.33 15.93 -7.39
C LYS A 55 -0.84 14.63 -8.07
N PRO A 56 -1.19 14.19 -9.30
CA PRO A 56 -0.76 12.87 -9.78
C PRO A 56 0.77 12.72 -9.79
N SER A 57 1.51 13.83 -9.86
CA SER A 57 2.98 13.85 -9.86
C SER A 57 3.66 13.72 -8.49
N GLN A 58 2.92 13.59 -7.38
CA GLN A 58 3.54 13.57 -6.05
C GLN A 58 3.64 12.16 -5.46
N ILE A 59 4.87 11.67 -5.34
CA ILE A 59 5.21 10.49 -4.55
C ILE A 59 4.89 10.76 -3.08
N GLN A 60 3.99 9.95 -2.51
CA GLN A 60 3.56 10.04 -1.11
C GLN A 60 4.29 9.00 -0.28
N ARG A 61 4.98 9.44 0.78
CA ARG A 61 5.56 8.51 1.77
C ARG A 61 4.51 8.14 2.80
N VAL A 62 4.14 6.86 2.85
CA VAL A 62 3.11 6.36 3.77
C VAL A 62 3.70 5.29 4.67
N ARG A 63 3.50 5.47 5.98
CA ARG A 63 3.78 4.45 6.98
C ARG A 63 2.56 3.53 7.13
N LEU A 64 2.77 2.24 6.98
CA LEU A 64 1.75 1.19 7.03
C LEU A 64 2.06 0.27 8.21
N SER A 65 1.11 0.15 9.12
CA SER A 65 1.23 -0.76 10.27
C SER A 65 1.07 -2.21 9.81
N LEU A 66 2.04 -3.06 10.12
CA LEU A 66 1.99 -4.49 9.83
C LEU A 66 1.57 -5.27 11.08
N ARG A 67 2.11 -4.87 12.24
CA ARG A 67 1.84 -5.43 13.58
C ARG A 67 2.09 -4.37 14.66
N PRO A 68 1.72 -4.63 15.93
CA PRO A 68 2.21 -3.82 17.04
C PRO A 68 3.73 -3.64 16.96
N HIS A 69 4.20 -2.41 16.96
CA HIS A 69 5.61 -2.03 16.87
C HIS A 69 6.36 -2.41 15.57
N GLN A 70 5.66 -2.90 14.53
CA GLN A 70 6.26 -3.17 13.23
C GLN A 70 5.44 -2.51 12.12
N ALA A 71 6.11 -1.67 11.33
CA ALA A 71 5.51 -0.96 10.23
C ALA A 71 6.51 -0.87 9.08
N MET A 72 6.00 -0.84 7.86
CA MET A 72 6.78 -0.50 6.68
C MET A 72 6.49 0.94 6.24
N VAL A 73 7.43 1.55 5.54
CA VAL A 73 7.27 2.85 4.90
C VAL A 73 7.40 2.66 3.39
N LEU A 74 6.41 3.10 2.62
CA LEU A 74 6.46 3.03 1.17
C LEU A 74 6.34 4.44 0.57
N ALA A 75 7.16 4.71 -0.44
CA ALA A 75 7.01 5.79 -1.40
C ALA A 75 6.04 5.31 -2.50
N LEU A 76 4.85 5.92 -2.52
CA LEU A 76 3.72 5.55 -3.38
C LEU A 76 3.53 6.63 -4.44
N ASP A 77 3.62 6.24 -5.71
CA ASP A 77 3.23 7.11 -6.83
C ASP A 77 1.78 6.83 -7.18
N LEU A 78 0.85 7.76 -6.95
CA LEU A 78 -0.57 7.44 -7.12
C LEU A 78 -1.06 7.47 -8.57
N GLN A 79 -0.16 7.67 -9.54
CA GLN A 79 -0.44 7.29 -10.94
C GLN A 79 -0.42 5.77 -11.14
N ASP A 80 0.22 5.04 -10.24
CA ASP A 80 0.19 3.58 -10.21
C ASP A 80 -1.01 3.07 -9.40
N ASP A 81 -1.73 2.09 -9.95
CA ASP A 81 -2.96 1.56 -9.38
C ASP A 81 -2.72 0.84 -8.05
N LEU A 82 -1.62 0.09 -7.92
CA LEU A 82 -1.26 -0.57 -6.67
C LEU A 82 -0.98 0.48 -5.60
N SER A 83 -0.13 1.46 -5.90
CA SER A 83 0.21 2.57 -5.01
C SER A 83 -1.02 3.36 -4.56
N ARG A 84 -1.95 3.63 -5.49
CA ARG A 84 -3.22 4.30 -5.20
C ARG A 84 -4.12 3.46 -4.29
N ALA A 85 -4.23 2.16 -4.53
CA ALA A 85 -4.97 1.25 -3.65
C ALA A 85 -4.36 1.22 -2.24
N VAL A 86 -3.04 1.08 -2.12
CA VAL A 86 -2.34 1.09 -0.83
C VAL A 86 -2.51 2.43 -0.11
N TYR A 87 -2.43 3.56 -0.83
CA TYR A 87 -2.62 4.88 -0.25
C TYR A 87 -4.03 5.06 0.32
N LEU A 88 -5.06 4.72 -0.46
CA LEU A 88 -6.46 4.92 -0.10
C LEU A 88 -6.95 3.92 0.96
N TYR A 89 -6.60 2.64 0.81
CA TYR A 89 -7.14 1.57 1.64
C TYR A 89 -6.18 1.13 2.75
N GLY A 90 -4.91 1.52 2.67
CA GLY A 90 -3.88 1.14 3.63
C GLY A 90 -3.30 -0.26 3.42
N THR A 91 -3.73 -0.97 2.38
CA THR A 91 -3.28 -2.33 2.07
C THR A 91 -3.51 -2.66 0.59
N HIS A 92 -2.78 -3.64 0.07
CA HIS A 92 -3.00 -4.28 -1.22
C HIS A 92 -3.41 -5.74 -0.97
N GLU A 93 -4.44 -6.23 -1.66
CA GLU A 93 -5.03 -7.57 -1.45
C GLU A 93 -5.13 -7.97 0.04
N PRO A 94 -6.14 -7.46 0.77
CA PRO A 94 -6.21 -7.57 2.22
C PRO A 94 -6.02 -9.00 2.76
N ASP A 95 -6.62 -9.99 2.09
CA ASP A 95 -6.57 -11.40 2.51
C ASP A 95 -5.17 -12.01 2.28
N THR A 96 -4.56 -11.77 1.12
CA THR A 96 -3.18 -12.16 0.81
C THR A 96 -2.21 -11.53 1.81
N THR A 97 -2.35 -10.23 2.05
CA THR A 97 -1.52 -9.49 3.01
C THR A 97 -1.68 -10.04 4.43
N ALA A 98 -2.90 -10.30 4.89
CA ALA A 98 -3.15 -10.88 6.21
C ALA A 98 -2.56 -12.28 6.34
N PHE A 99 -2.70 -13.12 5.31
CA PHE A 99 -2.10 -14.44 5.25
C PHE A 99 -0.57 -14.36 5.37
N LEU A 100 0.08 -13.51 4.57
CA LEU A 100 1.53 -13.35 4.59
C LEU A 100 2.04 -12.80 5.92
N VAL A 101 1.38 -11.77 6.47
CA VAL A 101 1.71 -11.22 7.79
C VAL A 101 1.65 -12.30 8.87
N ARG A 102 0.71 -13.26 8.80
CA ARG A 102 0.69 -14.42 9.70
C ARG A 102 1.79 -15.42 9.37
N ARG A 103 2.02 -15.73 8.09
CA ARG A 103 3.00 -16.72 7.65
C ARG A 103 4.44 -16.36 8.05
N PHE A 104 4.82 -15.08 8.03
CA PHE A 104 6.15 -14.61 8.48
C PHE A 104 6.39 -14.73 9.99
N GLN A 105 5.37 -15.14 10.77
CA GLN A 105 5.53 -15.48 12.20
C GLN A 105 6.21 -16.81 12.41
N ASP A 106 6.12 -17.71 11.43
CA ASP A 106 6.73 -19.02 11.56
C ASP A 106 8.25 -18.88 11.74
N PRO A 107 8.82 -19.35 12.86
CA PRO A 107 10.25 -19.27 13.11
C PRO A 107 11.07 -20.11 12.11
N ARG A 108 10.44 -21.06 11.41
CA ARG A 108 11.09 -21.91 10.40
C ARG A 108 11.21 -21.25 9.04
N LEU A 109 10.47 -20.16 8.80
CA LEU A 109 10.54 -19.45 7.53
C LEU A 109 11.80 -18.58 7.48
N ARG A 110 12.73 -18.93 6.57
CA ARG A 110 14.05 -18.30 6.44
C ARG A 110 14.24 -17.47 5.17
N VAL A 111 13.47 -17.76 4.12
CA VAL A 111 13.66 -17.16 2.79
C VAL A 111 12.30 -16.88 2.15
N MET A 112 12.16 -15.73 1.51
CA MET A 112 11.04 -15.42 0.60
C MET A 112 11.58 -15.03 -0.77
N TYR A 113 10.91 -15.52 -1.81
CA TYR A 113 11.08 -15.09 -3.18
C TYR A 113 9.85 -14.26 -3.59
N ASP A 114 10.05 -13.03 -4.05
CA ASP A 114 9.01 -12.13 -4.56
C ASP A 114 9.23 -11.91 -6.06
N ILE A 115 8.46 -12.62 -6.88
CA ILE A 115 8.61 -12.63 -8.34
C ILE A 115 7.66 -11.61 -8.96
N GLY A 116 8.19 -10.64 -9.69
CA GLY A 116 7.39 -9.48 -10.14
C GLY A 116 7.09 -8.54 -8.99
N SER A 117 8.12 -8.22 -8.20
CA SER A 117 8.01 -7.50 -6.93
C SER A 117 7.41 -6.09 -7.08
N HIS A 118 7.38 -5.54 -8.30
CA HIS A 118 6.87 -4.22 -8.59
C HIS A 118 7.58 -3.16 -7.72
N ILE A 119 6.86 -2.27 -7.04
CA ILE A 119 7.43 -1.29 -6.11
C ILE A 119 7.92 -1.90 -4.78
N GLY A 120 7.84 -3.23 -4.60
CA GLY A 120 8.33 -3.93 -3.41
C GLY A 120 7.33 -4.04 -2.25
N TYR A 121 6.03 -3.99 -2.50
CA TYR A 121 5.02 -4.06 -1.43
C TYR A 121 5.18 -5.31 -0.55
N TYR A 122 5.26 -6.49 -1.18
CA TYR A 122 5.43 -7.76 -0.45
C TYR A 122 6.87 -7.99 -0.01
N ALA A 123 7.86 -7.73 -0.87
CA ALA A 123 9.28 -7.87 -0.51
C ALA A 123 9.66 -7.04 0.73
N VAL A 124 9.29 -5.76 0.78
CA VAL A 124 9.58 -4.87 1.92
C VAL A 124 8.83 -5.30 3.16
N MET A 125 7.55 -5.69 3.02
CA MET A 125 6.78 -6.24 4.13
C MET A 125 7.46 -7.47 4.74
N ALA A 126 7.89 -8.41 3.90
CA ALA A 126 8.61 -9.60 4.32
C ALA A 126 9.94 -9.27 5.00
N ALA A 127 10.70 -8.33 4.43
CA ALA A 127 11.98 -7.88 4.99
C ALA A 127 11.82 -7.32 6.42
N VAL A 128 10.82 -6.46 6.62
CA VAL A 128 10.50 -5.86 7.94
C VAL A 128 10.04 -6.91 8.96
N LEU A 129 9.31 -7.94 8.52
CA LEU A 129 8.76 -8.98 9.41
C LEU A 129 9.76 -10.09 9.74
N LEU A 130 10.63 -10.46 8.79
CA LEU A 130 11.68 -11.46 8.97
C LEU A 130 12.87 -10.88 9.74
N ARG A 131 13.24 -9.61 9.51
CA ARG A 131 14.42 -8.96 10.10
C ARG A 131 15.68 -9.82 9.88
N ASP A 132 16.46 -10.03 10.93
CA ASP A 132 17.66 -10.86 10.96
C ASP A 132 17.37 -12.38 10.86
N ARG A 133 16.11 -12.82 11.02
CA ARG A 133 15.76 -14.24 10.97
C ARG A 133 15.68 -14.79 9.55
N GLY A 134 15.66 -13.96 8.52
CA GLY A 134 15.49 -14.42 7.15
C GLY A 134 15.86 -13.39 6.10
N ARG A 135 15.89 -13.83 4.84
CA ARG A 135 16.22 -12.98 3.69
C ARG A 135 15.11 -12.98 2.64
N VAL A 136 15.11 -11.97 1.79
CA VAL A 136 14.13 -11.76 0.71
C VAL A 136 14.88 -11.57 -0.60
N GLU A 137 14.49 -12.33 -1.62
CA GLU A 137 14.97 -12.19 -2.99
C GLU A 137 13.80 -11.63 -3.83
N ALA A 138 13.93 -10.39 -4.30
CA ALA A 138 12.90 -9.68 -5.04
C ALA A 138 13.31 -9.49 -6.50
N PHE A 139 12.43 -9.78 -7.45
CA PHE A 139 12.73 -9.73 -8.89
C PHE A 139 11.78 -8.75 -9.57
N GLU A 140 12.32 -7.72 -10.21
CA GLU A 140 11.53 -6.74 -10.97
C GLU A 140 12.26 -6.35 -12.27
N PRO A 141 11.77 -6.75 -13.44
CA PRO A 141 12.46 -6.53 -14.71
C PRO A 141 12.34 -5.10 -15.26
N VAL A 142 11.34 -4.31 -14.83
CA VAL A 142 11.10 -2.97 -15.39
C VAL A 142 11.97 -1.94 -14.66
N PRO A 143 12.96 -1.28 -15.32
CA PRO A 143 13.98 -0.50 -14.63
C PRO A 143 13.43 0.65 -13.76
N TRP A 144 12.44 1.39 -14.26
CA TRP A 144 11.88 2.51 -13.51
C TRP A 144 11.02 2.06 -12.31
N ILE A 145 10.48 0.83 -12.35
CA ILE A 145 9.78 0.21 -11.22
C ILE A 145 10.80 -0.36 -10.24
N PHE A 146 11.86 -0.99 -10.75
CA PHE A 146 12.99 -1.50 -9.97
C PHE A 146 13.64 -0.40 -9.11
N GLU A 147 13.80 0.81 -9.64
CA GLU A 147 14.28 1.96 -8.84
C GLU A 147 13.34 2.31 -7.67
N ARG A 148 12.02 2.11 -7.84
CA ARG A 148 11.04 2.30 -6.75
C ARG A 148 11.14 1.20 -5.69
N LEU A 149 11.36 -0.05 -6.11
CA LEU A 149 11.68 -1.16 -5.21
C LEU A 149 12.93 -0.85 -4.38
N LEU A 150 14.02 -0.41 -5.01
CA LEU A 150 15.25 -0.02 -4.31
C LEU A 150 15.01 1.13 -3.33
N LEU A 151 14.26 2.16 -3.73
CA LEU A 151 13.88 3.26 -2.84
C LEU A 151 13.12 2.74 -1.61
N ASN A 152 12.12 1.88 -1.81
CA ASN A 152 11.31 1.34 -0.72
C ASN A 152 12.12 0.40 0.20
N ALA A 153 13.05 -0.39 -0.34
CA ALA A 153 13.98 -1.16 0.47
C ALA A 153 14.86 -0.25 1.36
N ARG A 154 15.40 0.84 0.80
CA ARG A 154 16.21 1.83 1.54
C ARG A 154 15.42 2.54 2.63
N LEU A 155 14.17 2.93 2.36
CA LEU A 155 13.28 3.58 3.35
C LEU A 155 13.03 2.73 4.60
N ASN A 156 13.21 1.41 4.51
CA ASN A 156 12.98 0.47 5.62
C ASN A 156 14.28 -0.10 6.20
N HIS A 157 15.44 0.36 5.73
CA HIS A 157 16.74 -0.20 6.10
C HIS A 157 16.77 -1.74 5.92
N ALA A 158 16.15 -2.24 4.85
CA ALA A 158 15.94 -3.66 4.59
C ALA A 158 17.24 -4.36 4.12
N ALA A 159 18.22 -4.51 5.02
CA ALA A 159 19.51 -5.13 4.71
C ALA A 159 19.41 -6.62 4.33
N ASN A 160 18.30 -7.26 4.66
CA ASN A 160 18.00 -8.65 4.33
C ASN A 160 17.22 -8.82 3.01
N LEU A 161 17.03 -7.75 2.24
CA LEU A 161 16.36 -7.76 0.94
C LEU A 161 17.38 -7.52 -0.17
N THR A 162 17.47 -8.46 -1.11
CA THR A 162 18.24 -8.32 -2.34
C THR A 162 17.26 -8.19 -3.51
N ALA A 163 17.45 -7.14 -4.32
CA ALA A 163 16.62 -6.87 -5.49
C ALA A 163 17.39 -7.19 -6.77
N HIS A 164 16.74 -7.90 -7.69
CA HIS A 164 17.28 -8.36 -8.97
C HIS A 164 16.53 -7.69 -10.13
N PRO A 165 17.22 -6.95 -11.03
CA PRO A 165 16.59 -6.25 -12.15
C PRO A 165 16.33 -7.21 -13.32
N CYS A 166 15.65 -8.33 -13.07
CA CYS A 166 15.44 -9.36 -14.08
C CYS A 166 14.07 -10.04 -13.96
N ALA A 167 13.65 -10.67 -15.05
CA ALA A 167 12.48 -11.54 -15.07
C ALA A 167 12.91 -12.98 -14.77
N VAL A 168 12.08 -13.72 -14.03
CA VAL A 168 12.30 -15.15 -13.76
C VAL A 168 11.60 -15.97 -14.84
N GLY A 169 12.32 -16.95 -15.40
CA GLY A 169 11.82 -17.81 -16.46
C GLY A 169 12.50 -19.18 -16.46
N ASP A 170 12.01 -20.08 -17.31
CA ASP A 170 12.50 -21.45 -17.45
C ASP A 170 13.88 -21.57 -18.10
N ARG A 171 14.33 -20.49 -18.77
CA ARG A 171 15.61 -20.42 -19.46
C ARG A 171 16.20 -19.01 -19.37
N PRO A 172 17.54 -18.87 -19.31
CA PRO A 172 18.19 -17.58 -19.45
C PRO A 172 17.88 -17.01 -20.84
N ARG A 173 17.25 -15.84 -20.89
CA ARG A 173 17.07 -15.09 -22.13
C ARG A 173 17.38 -13.63 -21.87
N PRO A 174 18.00 -12.92 -22.83
CA PRO A 174 18.08 -11.48 -22.77
C PRO A 174 16.68 -10.90 -22.59
N ALA A 175 16.53 -9.90 -21.72
CA ALA A 175 15.28 -9.16 -21.61
C ALA A 175 14.89 -8.65 -23.00
N LEU A 176 13.85 -9.26 -23.60
CA LEU A 176 13.44 -8.92 -24.96
C LEU A 176 12.88 -7.50 -24.91
N ALA A 177 13.63 -6.55 -25.45
CA ALA A 177 13.12 -5.23 -25.77
C ALA A 177 11.91 -5.42 -26.70
N SER A 178 10.70 -5.25 -26.16
CA SER A 178 9.40 -5.18 -26.86
C SER A 178 8.60 -6.45 -27.21
N SER A 179 8.94 -7.67 -26.77
CA SER A 179 8.01 -8.80 -27.01
C SER A 179 7.03 -8.95 -25.85
N ARG A 180 5.86 -8.32 -25.98
CA ARG A 180 4.59 -8.65 -25.30
C ARG A 180 4.74 -9.64 -24.15
N ILE A 181 4.90 -9.14 -22.92
CA ILE A 181 4.45 -9.92 -21.79
C ILE A 181 2.93 -10.00 -21.94
N ARG A 182 2.41 -11.14 -22.41
CA ARG A 182 0.97 -11.39 -22.48
C ARG A 182 0.48 -11.64 -21.06
N PHE A 183 0.33 -10.57 -20.29
CA PHE A 183 -0.70 -10.51 -19.27
C PHE A 183 -1.96 -10.01 -19.96
N ALA A 184 -3.10 -10.64 -19.67
CA ALA A 184 -4.37 -10.07 -20.04
C ALA A 184 -4.48 -8.70 -19.35
N ASP A 185 -4.79 -7.67 -20.14
CA ASP A 185 -4.86 -6.25 -19.82
C ASP A 185 -3.58 -5.39 -19.84
N ASP A 186 -3.81 -4.20 -20.41
CA ASP A 186 -2.96 -3.25 -21.12
C ASP A 186 -2.11 -2.35 -20.20
N GLN A 187 -0.85 -2.06 -20.58
CA GLN A 187 -0.34 -0.70 -20.84
C GLN A 187 1.14 -0.75 -21.28
N ARG A 188 1.45 0.11 -22.26
CA ARG A 188 2.66 0.15 -23.09
C ARG A 188 3.75 1.04 -22.49
N HIS A 189 4.94 0.52 -22.17
CA HIS A 189 6.19 1.32 -22.17
C HIS A 189 7.41 0.45 -22.50
N ALA A 190 8.29 0.94 -23.37
CA ALA A 190 9.51 0.25 -23.80
C ALA A 190 10.63 0.37 -22.75
N VAL A 191 11.42 -0.70 -22.59
CA VAL A 191 12.48 -0.86 -21.58
C VAL A 191 13.85 -1.08 -22.26
N PRO A 192 14.95 -0.45 -21.81
CA PRO A 192 16.30 -0.75 -22.30
C PRO A 192 16.86 -2.04 -21.68
N SER A 193 17.66 -2.78 -22.46
CA SER A 193 18.23 -4.10 -22.14
C SER A 193 19.52 -4.04 -21.31
N ALA A 194 19.65 -4.85 -20.24
CA ALA A 194 20.94 -5.36 -19.76
C ALA A 194 20.83 -6.60 -18.85
N CYS A 195 21.60 -7.64 -19.22
CA CYS A 195 22.15 -8.75 -18.41
C CYS A 195 21.16 -9.78 -17.82
N GLY A 196 21.45 -11.08 -17.67
CA GLY A 196 22.67 -11.90 -17.63
C GLY A 196 22.43 -12.96 -16.55
N GLY A 197 22.45 -14.25 -16.89
CA GLY A 197 21.79 -15.34 -16.14
C GLY A 197 22.21 -15.52 -14.68
N VAL A 198 21.24 -15.95 -13.87
CA VAL A 198 21.38 -16.53 -12.52
C VAL A 198 20.86 -17.97 -12.59
#